data_AF-A0A9X1D9W5-F1
#
_entry.id   AF-A0A9X1D9W5-F1
#
_cell.length_a   1.000
_cell.length_b   1.000
_cell.length_c   1.000
_cell.angle_alpha   90.00
_cell.angle_beta   90.00
_cell.angle_gamma   90.00
#
_symmetry.space_group_name_H-M   'P 1'
#
loop_
_entity.id
_entity.type
_entity.pdbx_description
1 polymer ?
#
loop_
_entity_poly.entity_id
_entity_poly.type
_entity_poly.pdbx_seq_one_letter_code
_entity_poly.pdbx_strand_id
1 'polypeptide(L)'
;MKKDHLMQYLKAVPLAIAGLMMPAVALAEPVEMIGGWSATLATIDGDGSKVKSVYIFDLSGSMLIRFGKEATPFDVRCIGTETISPTDIVDGSASCIFSDKDGNKLYAEMKTADPVARYTFTGGTGPWATMRGQIEVRESFTYSTPTLARSVSTGRGEVRR
;
A
#
# COMPACT_ATOMS: atom_id res chain seq x y z
N MET A 1 -51.10 60.25 38.92
CA MET A 1 -51.56 59.77 37.60
C MET A 1 -50.41 59.89 36.62
N LYS A 2 -50.25 58.87 35.76
CA LYS A 2 -49.23 58.65 34.70
C LYS A 2 -47.86 58.11 35.16
N LYS A 3 -47.79 56.78 34.99
CA LYS A 3 -46.60 55.95 34.77
C LYS A 3 -45.89 56.41 33.51
N ASP A 4 -44.56 56.24 33.44
CA ASP A 4 -43.91 55.83 32.19
C ASP A 4 -42.75 54.87 32.49
N HIS A 5 -42.71 53.84 31.65
CA HIS A 5 -41.93 52.62 31.75
C HIS A 5 -40.47 52.85 31.34
N LEU A 6 -39.53 52.37 32.15
CA LEU A 6 -38.19 52.00 31.66
C LEU A 6 -37.91 50.54 32.03
N MET A 7 -38.27 49.67 31.09
CA MET A 7 -37.79 48.30 31.01
C MET A 7 -37.03 48.27 29.68
N GLN A 8 -35.76 47.83 29.67
CA GLN A 8 -35.29 46.82 28.69
C GLN A 8 -33.77 46.53 28.68
N TYR A 9 -33.52 45.22 28.73
CA TYR A 9 -32.45 44.43 28.10
C TYR A 9 -30.98 44.57 28.55
N LEU A 10 -30.64 43.85 29.63
CA LEU A 10 -29.36 43.13 29.69
C LEU A 10 -29.41 41.98 28.67
N LYS A 11 -28.71 42.13 27.54
CA LYS A 11 -28.48 41.04 26.58
C LYS A 11 -27.38 40.12 27.13
N ALA A 12 -27.75 38.89 27.49
CA ALA A 12 -26.79 37.82 27.73
C ALA A 12 -26.09 37.47 26.41
N VAL A 13 -24.77 37.64 26.37
CA VAL A 13 -23.92 37.22 25.26
C VAL A 13 -23.60 35.72 25.47
N PRO A 14 -24.02 34.81 24.58
CA PRO A 14 -23.59 33.42 24.68
C PRO A 14 -22.11 33.36 24.25
N LEU A 15 -21.24 32.99 25.19
CA LEU A 15 -19.85 32.62 24.91
C LEU A 15 -19.87 31.33 24.08
N ALA A 16 -19.85 31.46 22.76
CA ALA A 16 -19.68 30.33 21.86
C ALA A 16 -18.22 29.86 21.95
N ILE A 17 -17.97 28.83 22.76
CA ILE A 17 -16.69 28.12 22.78
C ILE A 17 -16.61 27.35 21.45
N ALA A 18 -16.04 28.00 20.44
CA ALA A 18 -15.62 27.35 19.20
C ALA A 18 -14.46 26.41 19.54
N GLY A 19 -14.79 25.17 19.89
CA GLY A 19 -13.81 24.11 20.07
C GLY A 19 -13.08 23.87 18.76
N LEU A 20 -11.80 24.28 18.73
CA LEU A 20 -10.86 23.90 17.68
C LEU A 20 -10.68 22.37 17.76
N MET A 21 -11.47 21.62 16.98
CA MET A 21 -11.13 20.23 16.67
C MET A 21 -9.97 20.27 15.69
N MET A 22 -8.73 20.28 16.21
CA MET A 22 -7.57 20.00 15.38
C MET A 22 -7.69 18.54 14.90
N PRO A 23 -7.71 18.28 13.58
CA PRO A 23 -7.67 16.90 13.11
C PRO A 23 -6.37 16.28 13.61
N ALA A 24 -6.49 15.15 14.32
CA ALA A 24 -5.34 14.33 14.67
C ALA A 24 -4.67 13.91 13.36
N VAL A 25 -3.53 14.52 13.06
CA VAL A 25 -2.72 14.12 11.91
C VAL A 25 -2.20 12.72 12.22
N ALA A 26 -2.78 11.71 11.59
CA ALA A 26 -2.28 10.34 11.67
C ALA A 26 -0.82 10.35 11.22
N LEU A 27 0.10 10.17 12.18
CA LEU A 27 1.53 10.14 11.92
C LEU A 27 1.85 8.89 11.10
N ALA A 28 2.70 9.06 10.08
CA ALA A 28 3.24 7.92 9.36
C ALA A 28 4.17 7.13 10.29
N GLU A 29 3.96 5.82 10.38
CA GLU A 29 4.79 4.89 11.16
C GLU A 29 5.73 4.12 10.23
N PRO A 30 6.99 3.90 10.65
CA PRO A 30 7.94 3.11 9.88
C PRO A 30 7.51 1.64 9.85
N VAL A 31 7.67 1.02 8.70
CA VAL A 31 7.36 -0.40 8.47
C VAL A 31 8.52 -1.13 7.85
N GLU A 32 8.65 -2.41 8.20
CA GLU A 32 9.59 -3.33 7.58
C GLU A 32 8.83 -4.53 7.02
N MET A 33 9.26 -5.04 5.87
CA MET A 33 8.68 -6.22 5.24
C MET A 33 9.78 -7.23 4.95
N ILE A 34 9.51 -8.50 5.25
CA ILE A 34 10.37 -9.62 4.85
C ILE A 34 9.50 -10.79 4.43
N GLY A 35 9.90 -11.51 3.40
CA GLY A 35 9.20 -12.73 3.01
C GLY A 35 9.72 -13.30 1.72
N GLY A 36 8.86 -14.02 1.02
CA GLY A 36 9.21 -14.60 -0.25
C GLY A 36 7.98 -15.00 -1.05
N TRP A 37 8.19 -15.22 -2.33
CA TRP A 37 7.13 -15.53 -3.27
C TRP A 37 7.60 -16.47 -4.38
N SER A 38 6.61 -17.04 -5.08
CA SER A 38 6.78 -17.73 -6.35
C SER A 38 5.80 -17.13 -7.36
N ALA A 39 6.22 -17.04 -8.61
CA ALA A 39 5.38 -16.50 -9.68
C ALA A 39 5.40 -17.42 -10.89
N THR A 40 4.23 -17.65 -11.47
CA THR A 40 4.10 -18.22 -12.80
C THR A 40 4.07 -17.11 -13.84
N LEU A 41 4.82 -17.27 -14.91
CA LEU A 41 5.03 -16.27 -15.94
C LEU A 41 4.49 -16.76 -17.30
N ALA A 42 3.76 -15.89 -17.98
CA ALA A 42 3.44 -16.04 -19.39
C ALA A 42 4.16 -14.92 -20.16
N THR A 43 4.88 -15.28 -21.22
CA THR A 43 5.69 -14.34 -22.00
C THR A 43 5.03 -14.04 -23.33
N ILE A 44 5.06 -12.77 -23.72
CA ILE A 44 4.73 -12.29 -25.05
C ILE A 44 5.98 -11.61 -25.60
N ASP A 45 6.58 -12.18 -26.62
CA ASP A 45 7.77 -11.60 -27.24
C ASP A 45 7.39 -10.33 -28.01
N GLY A 46 8.18 -9.27 -27.82
CA GLY A 46 8.02 -8.03 -28.56
C GLY A 46 8.77 -8.06 -29.89
N ASP A 47 8.56 -7.05 -30.72
CA ASP A 47 9.28 -6.88 -32.00
C ASP A 47 10.75 -6.45 -31.81
N GLY A 48 11.18 -6.23 -30.56
CA GLY A 48 12.53 -5.83 -30.19
C GLY A 48 12.85 -4.34 -30.45
N SER A 49 11.97 -3.59 -31.12
CA SER A 49 12.21 -2.19 -31.48
C SER A 49 11.90 -1.22 -30.33
N LYS A 50 10.85 -1.54 -29.55
CA LYS A 50 10.39 -0.74 -28.40
C LYS A 50 10.17 -1.58 -27.15
N VAL A 51 9.81 -2.84 -27.35
CA VAL A 51 9.56 -3.81 -26.29
C VAL A 51 10.32 -5.07 -26.67
N LYS A 52 11.15 -5.56 -25.75
CA LYS A 52 11.84 -6.84 -25.89
C LYS A 52 10.89 -7.98 -25.54
N SER A 53 10.20 -7.87 -24.41
CA SER A 53 9.20 -8.84 -23.97
C SER A 53 8.21 -8.21 -22.99
N VAL A 54 7.02 -8.80 -22.92
CA VAL A 54 6.03 -8.54 -21.87
C VAL A 54 5.81 -9.82 -21.09
N TYR A 55 5.84 -9.74 -19.77
CA TYR A 55 5.50 -10.83 -18.87
C TYR A 55 4.17 -10.53 -18.21
N ILE A 56 3.27 -11.51 -18.23
CA ILE A 56 2.10 -11.54 -17.35
C ILE A 56 2.46 -12.49 -16.21
N PHE A 57 2.29 -12.04 -14.96
CA PHE A 57 2.63 -12.85 -13.80
C PHE A 57 1.46 -13.04 -12.85
N ASP A 58 1.36 -14.24 -12.29
CA ASP A 58 0.56 -14.56 -11.11
C ASP A 58 1.51 -14.98 -9.99
N LEU A 59 1.66 -14.10 -9.01
CA LEU A 59 2.56 -14.24 -7.88
C LEU A 59 1.77 -14.67 -6.64
N SER A 60 2.32 -15.65 -5.92
CA SER A 60 1.86 -16.07 -4.61
C SER A 60 3.01 -16.23 -3.63
N GLY A 61 2.81 -15.80 -2.39
CA GLY A 61 3.84 -15.86 -1.37
C GLY A 61 3.32 -15.55 0.02
N SER A 62 4.25 -15.38 0.96
CA SER A 62 3.94 -14.97 2.32
C SER A 62 4.95 -13.91 2.77
N MET A 63 4.43 -12.88 3.44
CA MET A 63 5.18 -11.73 3.94
C MET A 63 4.92 -11.53 5.42
N LEU A 64 5.96 -11.20 6.17
CA LEU A 64 5.85 -10.67 7.53
C LEU A 64 6.04 -9.16 7.44
N ILE A 65 5.00 -8.40 7.78
CA ILE A 65 5.08 -6.94 7.85
C ILE A 65 5.12 -6.51 9.31
N ARG A 66 6.15 -5.75 9.68
CA ARG A 66 6.33 -5.19 11.00
C ARG A 66 5.90 -3.72 11.00
N PHE A 67 5.00 -3.39 11.91
CA PHE A 67 4.46 -2.06 12.13
C PHE A 67 4.82 -1.63 13.56
N GLY A 68 5.89 -0.86 13.69
CA GLY A 68 6.50 -0.60 14.99
C GLY A 68 6.93 -1.89 15.70
N LYS A 69 6.23 -2.25 16.79
CA LYS A 69 6.51 -3.46 17.60
C LYS A 69 5.67 -4.67 17.20
N GLU A 70 4.60 -4.47 16.42
CA GLU A 70 3.71 -5.53 15.98
C GLU A 70 4.25 -6.15 14.69
N ALA A 71 4.23 -7.48 14.56
CA ALA A 71 4.57 -8.17 13.34
C ALA A 71 3.40 -9.07 12.91
N THR A 72 2.90 -8.84 11.70
CA THR A 72 1.71 -9.51 11.18
C THR A 72 2.08 -10.31 9.93
N PRO A 73 1.82 -11.64 9.91
CA PRO A 73 2.00 -12.45 8.71
C PRO A 73 0.84 -12.22 7.74
N PHE A 74 1.15 -12.18 6.46
CA PHE A 74 0.20 -12.07 5.35
C PHE A 74 0.51 -13.09 4.28
N ASP A 75 -0.53 -13.73 3.75
CA ASP A 75 -0.47 -14.41 2.47
C ASP A 75 -0.71 -13.39 1.35
N VAL A 76 0.16 -13.41 0.34
CA VAL A 76 0.18 -12.41 -0.73
C VAL A 76 -0.16 -13.04 -2.05
N ARG A 77 -1.06 -12.39 -2.79
CA ARG A 77 -1.35 -12.68 -4.20
C ARG A 77 -1.23 -11.40 -5.00
N CYS A 78 -0.47 -11.44 -6.09
CA CYS A 78 -0.39 -10.32 -7.03
C CYS A 78 -0.59 -10.82 -8.45
N ILE A 79 -1.36 -10.07 -9.24
CA ILE A 79 -1.47 -10.31 -10.68
C ILE A 79 -1.10 -9.02 -11.39
N GLY A 80 -0.20 -9.12 -12.35
CA GLY A 80 0.34 -7.95 -13.02
C GLY A 80 1.04 -8.26 -14.33
N THR A 81 1.64 -7.20 -14.85
CA THR A 81 2.40 -7.25 -16.09
C THR A 81 3.71 -6.48 -15.93
N GLU A 82 4.78 -6.99 -16.52
CA GLU A 82 6.07 -6.30 -16.65
C GLU A 82 6.45 -6.21 -18.12
N THR A 83 7.07 -5.11 -18.50
CA THR A 83 7.65 -4.89 -19.81
C THR A 83 9.16 -4.79 -19.66
N ILE A 84 9.89 -5.54 -20.47
CA ILE A 84 11.33 -5.39 -20.61
C ILE A 84 11.60 -4.59 -21.88
N SER A 85 12.27 -3.46 -21.72
CA SER A 85 12.75 -2.65 -22.84
C SER A 85 13.95 -3.29 -23.55
N PRO A 86 14.32 -2.84 -24.76
CA PRO A 86 15.54 -3.31 -25.42
C PRO A 86 16.84 -3.06 -24.64
N THR A 87 16.82 -2.11 -23.68
CA THR A 87 17.95 -1.79 -22.79
C THR A 87 17.85 -2.48 -21.43
N ASP A 88 17.05 -3.54 -21.32
CA ASP A 88 16.83 -4.34 -20.11
C ASP A 88 16.27 -3.56 -18.91
N ILE A 89 15.69 -2.38 -19.14
CA ILE A 89 14.88 -1.69 -18.12
C ILE A 89 13.56 -2.44 -17.98
N VAL A 90 13.22 -2.81 -16.75
CA VAL A 90 11.94 -3.43 -16.35
C VAL A 90 11.00 -2.34 -15.84
N ASP A 91 9.81 -2.26 -16.42
CA ASP A 91 8.70 -1.43 -15.94
C ASP A 91 7.43 -2.26 -15.88
N GLY A 92 6.77 -2.27 -14.73
CA GLY A 92 5.61 -3.11 -14.54
C GLY A 92 4.67 -2.64 -13.44
N SER A 93 3.51 -3.28 -13.39
CA SER A 93 2.54 -3.04 -12.34
C SER A 93 1.69 -4.26 -12.04
N ALA A 94 1.23 -4.37 -10.78
CA ALA A 94 0.29 -5.39 -10.35
C ALA A 94 -0.74 -4.85 -9.36
N SER A 95 -1.86 -5.54 -9.29
CA SER A 95 -2.78 -5.47 -8.16
C SER A 95 -2.47 -6.60 -7.19
N CYS A 96 -2.33 -6.26 -5.91
CA CYS A 96 -1.95 -7.18 -4.85
C CYS A 96 -2.98 -7.21 -3.72
N ILE A 97 -3.18 -8.41 -3.16
CA ILE A 97 -4.00 -8.65 -1.98
C ILE A 97 -3.13 -9.36 -0.95
N PHE A 98 -3.05 -8.78 0.24
CA PHE A 98 -2.40 -9.33 1.42
C PHE A 98 -3.50 -9.78 2.37
N SER A 99 -3.55 -11.06 2.73
CA SER A 99 -4.57 -11.62 3.63
C SER A 99 -3.94 -12.00 4.96
N ASP A 100 -4.45 -11.45 6.06
CA ASP A 100 -4.00 -11.86 7.40
C ASP A 100 -4.61 -13.21 7.81
N LYS A 101 -4.18 -13.71 8.97
CA LYS A 101 -4.66 -14.99 9.53
C LYS A 101 -6.16 -15.04 9.81
N ASP A 102 -6.81 -13.88 9.96
CA ASP A 102 -8.23 -13.74 10.28
C ASP A 102 -9.07 -13.49 9.01
N GLY A 103 -8.44 -13.52 7.84
CA GLY A 103 -9.08 -13.32 6.54
C GLY A 103 -9.32 -11.86 6.16
N ASN A 104 -8.84 -10.90 6.95
CA ASN A 104 -8.89 -9.49 6.57
C ASN A 104 -7.84 -9.21 5.50
N LYS A 105 -8.22 -8.38 4.54
CA LYS A 105 -7.44 -8.02 3.36
C LYS A 105 -6.84 -6.63 3.49
N LEU A 106 -5.60 -6.50 3.06
CA LEU A 106 -4.89 -5.26 2.79
C LEU A 106 -4.60 -5.20 1.29
N TYR A 107 -5.05 -4.14 0.62
CA TYR A 107 -4.95 -3.94 -0.81
C TYR A 107 -3.74 -3.07 -1.15
N ALA A 108 -2.99 -3.46 -2.17
CA ALA A 108 -1.85 -2.71 -2.65
C ALA A 108 -1.74 -2.71 -4.17
N GLU A 109 -1.18 -1.63 -4.71
CA GLU A 109 -0.65 -1.59 -6.07
C GLU A 109 0.85 -1.79 -6.01
N MET A 110 1.38 -2.71 -6.82
CA MET A 110 2.82 -2.86 -6.99
C MET A 110 3.25 -2.14 -8.26
N LYS A 111 4.35 -1.40 -8.18
CA LYS A 111 5.11 -0.90 -9.34
C LYS A 111 6.48 -1.55 -9.33
N THR A 112 6.88 -2.17 -10.43
CA THR A 112 8.19 -2.77 -10.56
C THR A 112 9.07 -1.85 -11.39
N ALA A 113 10.23 -1.51 -10.83
CA ALA A 113 11.26 -0.74 -11.51
C ALA A 113 12.61 -1.27 -11.00
N ASP A 114 13.33 -2.05 -11.80
CA ASP A 114 14.62 -2.62 -11.39
C ASP A 114 15.54 -1.51 -10.82
N PRO A 115 16.02 -1.59 -9.55
CA PRO A 115 16.10 -2.78 -8.66
C PRO A 115 15.13 -2.81 -7.47
N VAL A 116 14.03 -2.07 -7.52
CA VAL A 116 13.09 -1.91 -6.40
C VAL A 116 11.65 -2.07 -6.86
N ALA A 117 10.89 -2.95 -6.20
CA ALA A 117 9.44 -2.96 -6.30
C ALA A 117 8.86 -2.02 -5.23
N ARG A 118 7.89 -1.18 -5.60
CA ARG A 118 7.17 -0.32 -4.66
C ARG A 118 5.74 -0.82 -4.51
N TYR A 119 5.36 -1.19 -3.28
CA TYR A 119 3.98 -1.44 -2.91
C TYR A 119 3.36 -0.15 -2.38
N THR A 120 2.20 0.22 -2.91
CA THR A 120 1.39 1.36 -2.44
C THR A 120 0.10 0.82 -1.85
N PHE A 121 -0.07 0.94 -0.54
CA PHE A 121 -1.26 0.47 0.18
C PHE A 121 -2.38 1.49 0.08
N THR A 122 -3.56 1.03 -0.34
CA THR A 122 -4.73 1.87 -0.62
C THR A 122 -5.92 1.57 0.29
N GLY A 123 -5.73 0.74 1.31
CA GLY A 123 -6.73 0.35 2.29
C GLY A 123 -6.97 -1.13 2.35
N GLY A 124 -8.07 -1.53 2.96
CA GLY A 124 -8.32 -2.92 3.26
C GLY A 124 -9.69 -3.17 3.86
N THR A 125 -9.77 -4.22 4.65
CA THR A 125 -10.95 -4.62 5.41
C THR A 125 -10.56 -4.81 6.88
N GLY A 126 -11.54 -4.79 7.78
CA GLY A 126 -11.32 -4.94 9.22
C GLY A 126 -10.27 -3.93 9.74
N PRO A 127 -9.22 -4.38 10.45
CA PRO A 127 -8.20 -3.50 11.02
C PRO A 127 -7.35 -2.75 9.97
N TRP A 128 -7.43 -3.14 8.68
CA TRP A 128 -6.63 -2.57 7.60
C TRP A 128 -7.37 -1.52 6.78
N ALA A 129 -8.64 -1.22 7.09
CA ALA A 129 -9.52 -0.39 6.25
C ALA A 129 -8.93 1.01 5.95
N THR A 130 -8.32 1.63 6.96
CA THR A 130 -7.73 2.97 6.90
C THR A 130 -6.25 2.95 6.55
N MET A 131 -5.63 1.78 6.41
CA MET A 131 -4.20 1.67 6.16
C MET A 131 -3.83 2.30 4.80
N ARG A 132 -2.86 3.21 4.79
CA ARG A 132 -2.34 3.85 3.57
C ARG A 132 -0.83 4.03 3.68
N GLY A 133 -0.09 3.90 2.59
CA GLY A 133 1.36 4.14 2.64
C GLY A 133 2.11 3.43 1.54
N GLN A 134 3.42 3.33 1.70
CA GLN A 134 4.27 2.69 0.71
C GLN A 134 5.40 1.90 1.36
N ILE A 135 5.77 0.78 0.73
CA ILE A 135 6.97 0.00 1.06
C ILE A 135 7.77 -0.19 -0.21
N GLU A 136 9.05 0.15 -0.15
CA GLU A 136 10.04 -0.16 -1.17
C GLU A 136 10.74 -1.46 -0.82
N VAL A 137 10.81 -2.37 -1.79
CA VAL A 137 11.19 -3.76 -1.60
C VAL A 137 12.28 -4.11 -2.60
N ARG A 138 13.34 -4.70 -2.09
CA ARG A 138 14.41 -5.32 -2.86
C ARG A 138 14.13 -6.81 -2.95
N GLU A 139 14.10 -7.28 -4.18
CA GLU A 139 13.84 -8.68 -4.52
C GLU A 139 15.16 -9.34 -4.93
N SER A 140 15.42 -10.53 -4.39
CA SER A 140 16.44 -11.43 -4.94
C SER A 140 15.71 -12.66 -5.45
N PHE A 141 15.70 -12.86 -6.77
CA PHE A 141 14.92 -13.93 -7.37
C PHE A 141 15.75 -14.82 -8.30
N THR A 142 15.26 -16.04 -8.48
CA THR A 142 15.83 -17.04 -9.39
C THR A 142 14.73 -17.66 -10.23
N TYR A 143 15.05 -17.96 -11.48
CA TYR A 143 14.18 -18.75 -12.35
C TYR A 143 14.45 -20.23 -12.10
N SER A 144 13.43 -20.95 -11.63
CA SER A 144 13.49 -22.41 -11.51
C SER A 144 13.18 -23.09 -12.85
N THR A 145 12.37 -22.45 -13.69
CA THR A 145 12.09 -22.82 -15.09
C THR A 145 11.85 -21.53 -15.89
N PRO A 146 11.72 -21.58 -17.23
CA PRO A 146 11.39 -20.39 -18.02
C PRO A 146 10.08 -19.70 -17.63
N THR A 147 9.16 -20.41 -16.97
CA THR A 147 7.83 -19.89 -16.57
C THR A 147 7.63 -19.83 -15.06
N LEU A 148 8.66 -20.11 -14.26
CA LEU A 148 8.56 -20.14 -12.80
C LEU A 148 9.73 -19.41 -12.15
N ALA A 149 9.41 -18.33 -11.45
CA ALA A 149 10.34 -17.55 -10.63
C ALA A 149 10.07 -17.75 -9.13
N ARG A 150 11.10 -17.61 -8.31
CA ARG A 150 11.03 -17.61 -6.85
C ARG A 150 11.91 -16.53 -6.27
N SER A 151 11.48 -15.89 -5.20
CA SER A 151 12.21 -14.77 -4.59
C SER A 151 12.15 -14.74 -3.08
N VAL A 152 13.15 -14.05 -2.52
CA VAL A 152 13.14 -13.50 -1.16
C VAL A 152 13.09 -11.98 -1.26
N SER A 153 12.20 -11.40 -0.47
CA SER A 153 11.88 -9.98 -0.48
C SER A 153 12.28 -9.34 0.85
N THR A 154 12.90 -8.16 0.80
CA THR A 154 13.14 -7.33 1.98
C THR A 154 12.80 -5.88 1.66
N GLY A 155 12.07 -5.21 2.54
CA GLY A 155 11.61 -3.85 2.26
C GLY A 155 11.40 -2.99 3.48
N ARG A 156 11.33 -1.69 3.24
CA ARG A 156 11.07 -0.66 4.25
C ARG A 156 10.18 0.43 3.67
N GLY A 157 9.47 1.12 4.55
CA GLY A 157 8.70 2.27 4.15
C GLY A 157 7.91 2.87 5.30
N GLU A 158 6.80 3.49 4.98
CA GLU A 158 5.95 4.18 5.94
C GLU A 158 4.48 3.95 5.62
N VAL A 159 3.67 3.75 6.66
CA VAL A 159 2.21 3.66 6.55
C VAL A 159 1.51 4.54 7.57
N ARG A 160 0.24 4.81 7.34
CA ARG A 160 -0.70 5.44 8.26
C ARG A 160 -1.83 4.46 8.48
N ARG A 161 -2.34 4.38 9.71
CA ARG A 161 -3.47 3.55 10.11
C ARG A 161 -4.57 4.42 10.69
#